data_AF-A0A7V6ULT8-F1
#
_entry.id   AF-A0A7V6ULT8-F1
#
_cell.length_a   1.000
_cell.length_b   1.000
_cell.length_c   1.000
_cell.angle_alpha   90.00
_cell.angle_beta   90.00
_cell.angle_gamma   90.00
#
_symmetry.space_group_name_H-M   'P 1'
#
loop_
_entity.id
_entity.type
_entity.pdbx_description
1 polymer ?
#
loop_
_entity_poly.entity_id
_entity_poly.type
_entity_poly.pdbx_seq_one_letter_code
_entity_poly.pdbx_strand_id
1 'polypeptide(L)'
;MWSNYYHGSNIYPNIYGTYQYPTCPKQPYYDYNTSYPQDTTDYWNRQRPIRGQATWTTGGQVTKCGIPWSKNEFMTVAVSENSPYKCGQTLKIRNLTSPGQREIIVTIVDTVAGYPANKINLHRNAFMALGANPSMGVINVEIIPSPELEKEKWGKYLLEVIGTAYPSYQVTDFHFIRKTHVSPTQTKETYEYIVHSGQDNIRIQGNVVYNPNTDRVISIDFKEMEHFERYDNLYF
;
A
#
# COMPACT_ATOMS: atom_id res chain seq x y z
N MET A 1 -23.14 71.30 30.42
CA MET A 1 -23.00 71.43 31.90
C MET A 1 -24.37 71.23 32.51
N TRP A 2 -24.44 70.62 33.71
CA TRP A 2 -25.60 70.01 34.40
C TRP A 2 -25.86 68.56 33.94
N SER A 3 -25.23 67.51 34.49
CA SER A 3 -24.96 67.05 35.87
C SER A 3 -26.14 66.36 36.56
N ASN A 4 -25.95 65.06 36.81
CA ASN A 4 -26.28 64.25 38.00
C ASN A 4 -27.73 64.23 38.54
N TYR A 5 -28.28 63.02 38.76
CA TYR A 5 -28.32 62.42 40.11
C TYR A 5 -28.83 60.97 40.09
N TYR A 6 -28.15 60.12 40.85
CA TYR A 6 -28.54 58.77 41.28
C TYR A 6 -29.63 58.81 42.35
N HIS A 7 -30.47 57.77 42.44
CA HIS A 7 -30.72 57.03 43.69
C HIS A 7 -31.45 55.70 43.43
N GLY A 8 -30.90 54.60 43.98
CA GLY A 8 -31.59 53.31 44.17
C GLY A 8 -32.71 53.44 45.20
N SER A 9 -33.59 52.46 45.43
CA SER A 9 -33.38 51.02 45.54
C SER A 9 -34.75 50.35 45.69
N ASN A 10 -34.94 49.13 45.20
CA ASN A 10 -35.84 48.17 45.86
C ASN A 10 -35.47 46.72 45.52
N ILE A 11 -35.48 45.93 46.59
CA ILE A 11 -35.11 44.53 46.75
C ILE A 11 -36.27 43.63 46.30
N TYR A 12 -35.98 42.34 46.03
CA TYR A 12 -36.84 41.13 46.09
C TYR A 12 -36.80 40.23 44.82
N PRO A 13 -36.98 38.90 44.98
CA PRO A 13 -36.06 37.91 44.45
C PRO A 13 -36.63 37.06 43.30
N ASN A 14 -35.72 36.61 42.43
CA ASN A 14 -35.45 35.20 42.07
C ASN A 14 -36.62 34.18 42.06
N ILE A 15 -36.90 33.58 40.89
CA ILE A 15 -36.78 32.12 40.57
C ILE A 15 -37.75 31.69 39.44
N TYR A 16 -37.12 31.28 38.33
CA TYR A 16 -37.41 30.22 37.34
C TYR A 16 -38.86 29.90 36.92
N GLY A 17 -39.18 30.25 35.67
CA GLY A 17 -40.31 29.73 34.91
C GLY A 17 -39.91 28.59 33.95
N THR A 18 -40.69 27.52 33.97
CA THR A 18 -40.67 26.37 33.07
C THR A 18 -41.68 26.60 31.93
N TYR A 19 -41.31 26.31 30.67
CA TYR A 19 -42.29 26.11 29.61
C TYR A 19 -41.90 24.95 28.69
N GLN A 20 -42.88 24.08 28.49
CA GLN A 20 -42.82 22.78 27.82
C GLN A 20 -42.95 22.91 26.29
N TYR A 21 -42.31 21.97 25.58
CA TYR A 21 -42.29 21.86 24.12
C TYR A 21 -43.56 21.22 23.55
N PRO A 22 -44.06 21.66 22.37
CA PRO A 22 -45.12 20.98 21.64
C PRO A 22 -44.60 19.84 20.75
N THR A 23 -45.43 18.81 20.62
CA THR A 23 -45.26 17.56 19.86
C THR A 23 -45.55 17.74 18.36
N CYS A 24 -44.92 16.92 17.52
CA CYS A 24 -45.19 16.82 16.08
C CYS A 24 -45.43 15.35 15.66
N PRO A 25 -46.35 15.05 14.72
CA PRO A 25 -46.90 13.70 14.49
C PRO A 25 -46.05 12.82 13.56
N LYS A 26 -46.05 11.51 13.83
CA LYS A 26 -45.45 10.46 13.01
C LYS A 26 -46.24 10.23 11.72
N GLN A 27 -45.56 10.21 10.58
CA GLN A 27 -46.06 9.62 9.33
C GLN A 27 -45.49 8.20 9.13
N PRO A 28 -46.25 7.25 8.55
CA PRO A 28 -45.78 5.91 8.26
C PRO A 28 -45.01 5.89 6.93
N TYR A 29 -43.71 5.59 6.99
CA TYR A 29 -42.88 5.40 5.80
C TYR A 29 -43.09 3.98 5.27
N TYR A 30 -43.53 3.88 4.02
CA TYR A 30 -43.60 2.66 3.24
C TYR A 30 -42.18 2.13 3.01
N ASP A 31 -41.93 0.91 3.47
CA ASP A 31 -40.68 0.17 3.30
C ASP A 31 -40.62 -0.38 1.86
N TYR A 32 -39.84 0.31 1.01
CA TYR A 32 -39.47 -0.17 -0.31
C TYR A 32 -37.93 -0.18 -0.37
N ASN A 33 -37.40 -1.38 -0.56
CA ASN A 33 -36.21 -1.66 -1.36
C ASN A 33 -34.90 -0.96 -0.95
N THR A 34 -33.96 -1.70 -0.38
CA THR A 34 -32.84 -2.29 -1.14
C THR A 34 -31.85 -2.87 -0.13
N SER A 35 -31.95 -4.18 0.04
CA SER A 35 -30.86 -4.98 0.60
C SER A 35 -29.68 -4.88 -0.37
N TYR A 36 -28.85 -3.85 -0.22
CA TYR A 36 -27.49 -3.92 -0.74
C TYR A 36 -26.86 -5.16 -0.11
N PRO A 37 -26.34 -6.12 -0.89
CA PRO A 37 -25.41 -7.08 -0.35
C PRO A 37 -24.32 -6.26 0.31
N GLN A 38 -24.21 -6.37 1.62
CA GLN A 38 -23.06 -5.89 2.36
C GLN A 38 -21.91 -6.75 1.85
N ASP A 39 -21.28 -6.27 0.78
CA ASP A 39 -20.09 -6.84 0.20
C ASP A 39 -19.02 -6.78 1.28
N THR A 40 -18.91 -7.89 1.99
CA THR A 40 -18.03 -8.08 3.14
C THR A 40 -16.66 -8.57 2.66
N THR A 41 -16.33 -8.35 1.39
CA THR A 41 -15.07 -8.77 0.79
C THR A 41 -14.11 -7.62 0.51
N ASP A 42 -13.84 -6.77 1.51
CA ASP A 42 -12.75 -5.77 1.39
C ASP A 42 -11.95 -5.58 2.69
N TYR A 43 -11.82 -6.65 3.48
CA TYR A 43 -11.07 -6.69 4.74
C TYR A 43 -9.56 -6.98 4.55
N TRP A 44 -8.96 -6.48 3.47
CA TRP A 44 -7.51 -6.54 3.24
C TRP A 44 -6.91 -5.13 3.19
N ASN A 45 -6.79 -4.51 4.37
CA ASN A 45 -5.80 -3.47 4.71
C ASN A 45 -5.14 -2.71 3.54
N ARG A 46 -5.88 -1.82 2.85
CA ARG A 46 -5.25 -0.73 2.08
C ARG A 46 -4.59 0.20 3.08
N GLN A 47 -3.34 -0.10 3.44
CA GLN A 47 -2.55 0.76 4.32
C GLN A 47 -2.42 2.12 3.62
N ARG A 48 -2.98 3.16 4.24
CA ARG A 48 -3.07 4.47 3.61
C ARG A 48 -1.67 5.05 3.39
N PRO A 49 -1.44 5.75 2.28
CA PRO A 49 -0.21 6.51 2.07
C PRO A 49 0.05 7.46 3.25
N ILE A 50 1.26 7.43 3.81
CA ILE A 50 1.66 8.29 4.93
C ILE A 50 2.61 9.37 4.42
N ARG A 51 2.27 10.64 4.67
CA ARG A 51 3.19 11.75 4.35
C ARG A 51 4.32 11.83 5.36
N GLY A 52 5.52 12.06 4.86
CA GLY A 52 6.73 11.99 5.63
C GLY A 52 7.90 12.72 5.00
N GLN A 53 9.08 12.46 5.56
CA GLN A 53 10.34 13.01 5.07
C GLN A 53 11.31 11.89 4.77
N ALA A 54 12.09 12.05 3.70
CA ALA A 54 13.21 11.19 3.40
C ALA A 54 14.52 11.97 3.51
N THR A 55 15.49 11.40 4.21
CA THR A 55 16.92 11.73 4.15
C THR A 55 17.67 10.66 3.37
N TRP A 56 18.98 10.81 3.25
CA TRP A 56 19.82 9.78 2.64
C TRP A 56 21.07 9.43 3.45
N THR A 57 21.57 8.22 3.22
CA THR A 57 22.82 7.69 3.78
C THR A 57 23.61 6.92 2.72
N THR A 58 24.92 6.77 2.89
CA THR A 58 25.77 5.84 2.11
C THR A 58 25.69 4.40 2.62
N GLY A 59 24.89 4.15 3.66
CA GLY A 59 24.89 2.90 4.38
C GLY A 59 26.03 2.80 5.40
N GLY A 60 26.09 1.67 6.08
CA GLY A 60 27.10 1.35 7.10
C GLY A 60 27.30 -0.16 7.21
N GLN A 61 28.25 -0.59 8.05
CA GLN A 61 28.54 -2.01 8.23
C GLN A 61 27.70 -2.59 9.36
N VAL A 62 26.89 -3.57 9.00
CA VAL A 62 25.83 -4.24 9.77
C VAL A 62 24.58 -3.38 9.99
N THR A 63 23.47 -3.88 9.48
CA THR A 63 22.13 -3.31 9.70
C THR A 63 21.43 -4.07 10.81
N LYS A 64 20.49 -3.42 11.51
CA LYS A 64 19.72 -4.09 12.57
C LYS A 64 18.83 -5.23 12.07
N CYS A 65 18.49 -5.23 10.76
CA CYS A 65 17.70 -6.30 10.16
C CYS A 65 18.53 -7.47 9.63
N GLY A 66 19.88 -7.38 9.63
CA GLY A 66 20.75 -8.39 9.02
C GLY A 66 20.67 -8.45 7.49
N ILE A 67 20.05 -7.45 6.84
CA ILE A 67 19.93 -7.33 5.38
C ILE A 67 20.92 -6.25 4.92
N PRO A 68 21.82 -6.51 3.97
CA PRO A 68 22.81 -5.51 3.56
C PRO A 68 22.16 -4.34 2.81
N TRP A 69 22.75 -3.15 2.95
CA TRP A 69 22.35 -1.95 2.19
C TRP A 69 22.41 -2.14 0.66
N SER A 70 23.25 -3.06 0.17
CA SER A 70 23.38 -3.41 -1.24
C SER A 70 22.25 -4.26 -1.81
N LYS A 71 21.31 -4.74 -0.98
CA LYS A 71 20.14 -5.50 -1.45
C LYS A 71 19.39 -4.68 -2.52
N ASN A 72 18.91 -5.37 -3.55
CA ASN A 72 18.11 -4.79 -4.63
C ASN A 72 18.77 -3.54 -5.24
N GLU A 73 20.05 -3.65 -5.60
CA GLU A 73 20.82 -2.54 -6.22
C GLU A 73 20.79 -1.25 -5.39
N PHE A 74 20.84 -1.41 -4.07
CA PHE A 74 20.76 -0.31 -3.10
C PHE A 74 19.42 0.42 -3.06
N MET A 75 18.33 -0.22 -3.50
CA MET A 75 16.96 0.23 -3.23
C MET A 75 16.54 -0.18 -1.83
N THR A 76 17.17 0.44 -0.84
CA THR A 76 17.06 0.08 0.57
C THR A 76 16.81 1.32 1.42
N VAL A 77 16.19 1.10 2.59
CA VAL A 77 15.78 2.17 3.48
C VAL A 77 15.93 1.76 4.95
N ALA A 78 16.24 2.74 5.79
CA ALA A 78 16.07 2.62 7.24
C ALA A 78 14.85 3.41 7.70
N VAL A 79 14.09 2.85 8.64
CA VAL A 79 12.88 3.48 9.19
C VAL A 79 13.11 3.89 10.65
N SER A 80 12.22 4.67 11.23
CA SER A 80 12.25 4.92 12.68
C SER A 80 12.03 3.63 13.48
N GLU A 81 12.65 3.52 14.65
CA GLU A 81 12.36 2.46 15.64
C GLU A 81 10.89 2.45 16.08
N ASN A 82 10.21 3.60 16.00
CA ASN A 82 8.80 3.75 16.33
C ASN A 82 7.89 3.64 15.08
N SER A 83 8.43 3.32 13.91
CA SER A 83 7.62 3.15 12.71
C SER A 83 6.83 1.84 12.78
N PRO A 84 5.64 1.76 12.14
CA PRO A 84 4.88 0.52 12.06
C PRO A 84 5.50 -0.51 11.09
N TYR A 85 6.57 -0.14 10.38
CA TYR A 85 7.17 -0.95 9.34
C TYR A 85 8.29 -1.83 9.90
N LYS A 86 8.40 -3.04 9.34
CA LYS A 86 9.28 -4.11 9.83
C LYS A 86 10.41 -4.41 8.86
N CYS A 87 11.50 -4.95 9.40
CA CYS A 87 12.61 -5.49 8.62
C CYS A 87 12.15 -6.40 7.48
N GLY A 88 12.75 -6.22 6.31
CA GLY A 88 12.46 -7.00 5.10
C GLY A 88 11.25 -6.52 4.29
N GLN A 89 10.34 -5.74 4.90
CA GLN A 89 9.16 -5.23 4.19
C GLN A 89 9.56 -4.29 3.05
N THR A 90 8.74 -4.27 2.00
CA THR A 90 8.87 -3.33 0.90
C THR A 90 7.92 -2.15 1.02
N LEU A 91 8.43 -0.96 0.70
CA LEU A 91 7.68 0.30 0.69
C LEU A 91 7.81 0.92 -0.70
N LYS A 92 6.68 1.40 -1.23
CA LYS A 92 6.68 2.31 -2.37
C LYS A 92 6.81 3.74 -1.84
N ILE A 93 7.80 4.48 -2.31
CA ILE A 93 8.09 5.85 -1.89
C ILE A 93 7.86 6.77 -3.07
N ARG A 94 7.02 7.79 -2.88
CA ARG A 94 6.74 8.83 -3.88
C ARG A 94 7.38 10.15 -3.49
N ASN A 95 8.06 10.80 -4.43
CA ASN A 95 8.62 12.14 -4.23
C ASN A 95 7.52 13.19 -4.38
N LEU A 96 7.32 14.02 -3.35
CA LEU A 96 6.37 15.13 -3.39
C LEU A 96 7.03 16.48 -3.72
N THR A 97 8.36 16.52 -3.78
CA THR A 97 9.16 17.74 -3.98
C THR A 97 9.58 17.94 -5.44
N SER A 98 9.73 16.87 -6.23
CA SER A 98 10.17 16.95 -7.64
C SER A 98 8.99 16.99 -8.64
N PRO A 99 9.11 17.74 -9.77
CA PRO A 99 8.18 17.64 -10.89
C PRO A 99 8.10 16.21 -11.42
N GLY A 100 6.90 15.71 -11.69
CA GLY A 100 6.69 14.35 -12.23
C GLY A 100 6.59 13.23 -11.19
N GLN A 101 6.56 13.55 -9.87
CA GLN A 101 6.22 12.63 -8.77
C GLN A 101 6.79 11.21 -8.91
N ARG A 102 8.10 11.11 -9.14
CA ARG A 102 8.75 9.80 -9.30
C ARG A 102 8.48 8.92 -8.08
N GLU A 103 8.39 7.62 -8.34
CA GLU A 103 8.18 6.60 -7.32
C GLU A 103 9.26 5.54 -7.42
N ILE A 104 9.68 5.00 -6.29
CA ILE A 104 10.60 3.86 -6.20
C ILE A 104 10.06 2.86 -5.19
N ILE A 105 10.55 1.63 -5.26
CA ILE A 105 10.27 0.62 -4.22
C ILE A 105 11.56 0.28 -3.52
N VAL A 106 11.51 0.25 -2.19
CA VAL A 106 12.67 0.02 -1.33
C VAL A 106 12.38 -1.04 -0.29
N THR A 107 13.41 -1.80 0.08
CA THR A 107 13.36 -2.79 1.16
C THR A 107 13.86 -2.18 2.47
N ILE A 108 13.14 -2.43 3.57
CA ILE A 108 13.55 -2.00 4.90
C ILE A 108 14.69 -2.89 5.38
N VAL A 109 15.86 -2.28 5.60
CA VAL A 109 17.06 -2.98 6.00
C VAL A 109 17.58 -2.57 7.36
N ASP A 110 17.15 -1.43 7.92
CA ASP A 110 17.70 -0.94 9.19
C ASP A 110 16.70 -0.04 9.95
N THR A 111 17.03 0.33 11.19
CA THR A 111 16.27 1.31 11.97
C THR A 111 17.12 2.43 12.56
N VAL A 112 16.61 3.66 12.50
CA VAL A 112 17.29 4.87 12.98
C VAL A 112 16.66 5.36 14.29
N ALA A 113 17.47 5.42 15.34
CA ALA A 113 17.06 5.95 16.63
C ALA A 113 16.77 7.47 16.54
N GLY A 114 15.74 7.93 17.25
CA GLY A 114 15.36 9.34 17.30
C GLY A 114 14.67 9.91 16.06
N TYR A 115 14.48 9.12 15.00
CA TYR A 115 13.68 9.55 13.85
C TYR A 115 12.18 9.59 14.22
N PRO A 116 11.41 10.59 13.77
CA PRO A 116 9.95 10.52 13.79
C PRO A 116 9.42 9.31 13.03
N ALA A 117 8.24 8.79 13.39
CA ALA A 117 7.68 7.57 12.80
C ALA A 117 7.49 7.63 11.27
N ASN A 118 7.27 8.83 10.72
CA ASN A 118 7.11 9.10 9.30
C ASN A 118 8.38 9.68 8.63
N LYS A 119 9.55 9.53 9.26
CA LYS A 119 10.83 9.88 8.65
C LYS A 119 11.60 8.62 8.30
N ILE A 120 12.12 8.57 7.07
CA ILE A 120 12.90 7.46 6.54
C ILE A 120 14.27 7.94 6.07
N ASN A 121 15.25 7.03 6.09
CA ASN A 121 16.60 7.30 5.64
C ASN A 121 16.92 6.36 4.47
N LEU A 122 16.82 6.87 3.25
CA LEU A 122 17.05 6.09 2.03
C LEU A 122 18.55 5.86 1.82
N HIS A 123 18.91 4.77 1.16
CA HIS A 123 20.23 4.72 0.57
C HIS A 123 20.39 5.82 -0.48
N ARG A 124 21.61 6.36 -0.66
CA ARG A 124 21.91 7.45 -1.60
C ARG A 124 21.41 7.15 -3.01
N ASN A 125 21.57 5.92 -3.50
CA ASN A 125 21.09 5.50 -4.82
C ASN A 125 19.56 5.52 -4.91
N ALA A 126 18.86 5.01 -3.90
CA ALA A 126 17.40 5.10 -3.81
C ALA A 126 16.94 6.56 -3.81
N PHE A 127 17.58 7.42 -3.02
CA PHE A 127 17.27 8.84 -2.97
C PHE A 127 17.41 9.54 -4.34
N MET A 128 18.48 9.20 -5.08
CA MET A 128 18.69 9.73 -6.44
C MET A 128 17.70 9.13 -7.45
N ALA A 129 17.40 7.83 -7.36
CA ALA A 129 16.42 7.17 -8.23
C ALA A 129 15.01 7.78 -8.07
N LEU A 130 14.69 8.24 -6.86
CA LEU A 130 13.49 9.02 -6.54
C LEU A 130 13.47 10.42 -7.18
N GLY A 131 14.50 10.78 -7.96
CA GLY A 131 14.62 12.06 -8.62
C GLY A 131 14.98 13.21 -7.69
N ALA A 132 15.60 12.91 -6.54
CA ALA A 132 16.06 13.93 -5.60
C ALA A 132 17.56 14.18 -5.74
N ASN A 133 17.94 15.46 -5.65
CA ASN A 133 19.34 15.88 -5.55
C ASN A 133 19.84 15.69 -4.10
N PRO A 134 20.92 14.93 -3.86
CA PRO A 134 21.50 14.75 -2.53
C PRO A 134 21.83 16.06 -1.79
N SER A 135 22.09 17.15 -2.51
CA SER A 135 22.37 18.47 -1.91
C SER A 135 21.19 19.07 -1.15
N MET A 136 19.96 18.62 -1.40
CA MET A 136 18.78 19.07 -0.65
C MET A 136 18.75 18.49 0.77
N GLY A 137 19.42 17.35 1.00
CA GLY A 137 19.49 16.65 2.29
C GLY A 137 18.18 15.97 2.73
N VAL A 138 17.05 16.69 2.68
CA VAL A 138 15.72 16.23 3.09
C VAL A 138 14.71 16.55 1.99
N ILE A 139 13.80 15.62 1.71
CA ILE A 139 12.66 15.82 0.80
C ILE A 139 11.36 15.37 1.45
N ASN A 140 10.24 15.93 0.97
CA ASN A 140 8.92 15.45 1.35
C ASN A 140 8.54 14.24 0.50
N VAL A 141 8.06 13.20 1.14
CA VAL A 141 7.67 11.95 0.48
C VAL A 141 6.31 11.48 0.95
N GLU A 142 5.74 10.59 0.16
CA GLU A 142 4.67 9.72 0.58
C GLU A 142 5.18 8.29 0.69
N ILE A 143 4.89 7.64 1.82
CA ILE A 143 5.30 6.30 2.17
C ILE A 143 4.07 5.42 2.04
N ILE A 144 4.07 4.58 1.02
CA ILE A 144 2.98 3.68 0.69
C ILE A 144 3.48 2.27 0.98
N PRO A 145 2.88 1.56 1.94
CA PRO A 145 3.26 0.18 2.16
C PRO A 145 2.98 -0.62 0.91
N SER A 146 3.96 -1.39 0.44
CA SER A 146 3.87 -2.12 -0.82
C SER A 146 4.03 -3.62 -0.59
N PRO A 147 3.14 -4.26 0.20
CA PRO A 147 3.16 -5.72 0.33
C PRO A 147 2.91 -6.43 -1.01
N GLU A 148 2.45 -5.71 -2.03
CA GLU A 148 2.33 -6.20 -3.40
C GLU A 148 3.68 -6.55 -4.04
N LEU A 149 4.79 -5.83 -3.82
CA LEU A 149 6.04 -6.21 -4.51
C LEU A 149 6.68 -7.49 -4.01
N GLU A 150 6.56 -7.78 -2.72
CA GLU A 150 6.89 -9.12 -2.21
C GLU A 150 6.03 -10.20 -2.85
N LYS A 151 4.75 -9.90 -3.08
CA LYS A 151 3.83 -10.75 -3.84
C LYS A 151 4.07 -10.66 -5.35
N GLU A 152 4.83 -9.72 -5.91
CA GLU A 152 5.08 -9.61 -7.35
C GLU A 152 6.44 -10.21 -7.75
N LYS A 153 7.39 -10.35 -6.82
CA LYS A 153 8.72 -10.91 -7.12
C LYS A 153 8.59 -12.25 -7.85
N TRP A 154 7.77 -13.15 -7.30
CA TRP A 154 7.55 -14.45 -7.90
C TRP A 154 6.58 -14.42 -9.07
N GLY A 155 5.66 -13.46 -9.10
CA GLY A 155 4.80 -13.21 -10.26
C GLY A 155 5.61 -12.82 -11.51
N LYS A 156 6.57 -11.91 -11.37
CA LYS A 156 7.49 -11.52 -12.46
C LYS A 156 8.45 -12.63 -12.85
N TYR A 157 8.96 -13.39 -11.88
CA TYR A 157 9.79 -14.55 -12.18
C TYR A 157 9.03 -15.61 -12.98
N LEU A 158 7.79 -15.92 -12.57
CA LEU A 158 6.92 -16.84 -13.31
C LEU A 158 6.50 -16.28 -14.67
N LEU A 159 6.33 -14.97 -14.81
CA LEU A 159 6.07 -14.31 -16.09
C LEU A 159 7.16 -14.62 -17.14
N GLU A 160 8.43 -14.57 -16.75
CA GLU A 160 9.57 -14.91 -17.63
C GLU A 160 9.57 -16.41 -18.03
N VAL A 161 9.23 -17.28 -17.08
CA VAL A 161 9.11 -18.72 -17.33
C VAL A 161 7.96 -19.03 -18.29
N ILE A 162 6.81 -18.38 -18.10
CA ILE A 162 5.64 -18.52 -18.99
C ILE A 162 5.96 -17.97 -20.38
N GLY A 163 6.61 -16.82 -20.49
CA GLY A 163 7.03 -16.28 -21.80
C GLY A 163 7.97 -17.22 -22.56
N THR A 164 8.79 -18.00 -21.84
CA THR A 164 9.64 -19.03 -22.46
C THR A 164 8.85 -20.26 -22.91
N ALA A 165 7.84 -20.68 -22.12
CA ALA A 165 6.98 -21.82 -22.46
C ALA A 165 5.96 -21.49 -23.55
N TYR A 166 5.53 -20.23 -23.67
CA TYR A 166 4.53 -19.72 -24.62
C TYR A 166 5.10 -18.58 -25.48
N PRO A 167 6.14 -18.83 -26.29
CA PRO A 167 6.89 -17.77 -27.00
C PRO A 167 6.07 -17.02 -28.06
N SER A 168 4.96 -17.59 -28.53
CA SER A 168 4.04 -16.96 -29.48
C SER A 168 2.97 -16.08 -28.82
N TYR A 169 2.93 -16.02 -27.50
CA TYR A 169 1.94 -15.26 -26.75
C TYR A 169 2.58 -14.05 -26.06
N GLN A 170 1.92 -12.89 -26.14
CA GLN A 170 2.24 -11.73 -25.33
C GLN A 170 1.54 -11.87 -23.98
N VAL A 171 2.32 -11.92 -22.89
CA VAL A 171 1.77 -11.86 -21.55
C VAL A 171 1.60 -10.38 -21.17
N THR A 172 0.37 -9.96 -20.93
CA THR A 172 0.01 -8.55 -20.72
C THR A 172 -0.16 -8.20 -19.25
N ASP A 173 -0.52 -9.18 -18.43
CA ASP A 173 -0.81 -8.96 -17.02
C ASP A 173 -0.75 -10.26 -16.21
N PHE A 174 -0.59 -10.13 -14.89
CA PHE A 174 -0.72 -11.23 -13.95
C PHE A 174 -1.34 -10.75 -12.64
N HIS A 175 -2.11 -11.62 -12.00
CA HIS A 175 -2.67 -11.33 -10.69
C HIS A 175 -2.33 -12.40 -9.67
N PHE A 176 -2.13 -11.94 -8.44
CA PHE A 176 -1.85 -12.82 -7.31
C PHE A 176 -3.16 -13.44 -6.80
N ILE A 177 -3.18 -14.78 -6.74
CA ILE A 177 -4.33 -15.54 -6.24
C ILE A 177 -4.21 -15.77 -4.73
N ARG A 178 -3.09 -16.38 -4.29
CA ARG A 178 -2.92 -16.79 -2.90
C ARG A 178 -1.47 -17.05 -2.52
N LYS A 179 -1.21 -16.97 -1.22
CA LYS A 179 0.04 -17.38 -0.56
C LYS A 179 -0.29 -18.35 0.56
N THR A 180 0.41 -19.46 0.62
CA THR A 180 0.20 -20.50 1.63
C THR A 180 1.53 -20.88 2.25
N HIS A 181 1.59 -20.83 3.57
CA HIS A 181 2.73 -21.34 4.32
C HIS A 181 2.62 -22.86 4.40
N VAL A 182 3.48 -23.58 3.69
CA VAL A 182 3.46 -25.05 3.62
C VAL A 182 4.29 -25.62 4.78
N SER A 183 5.44 -25.02 5.06
CA SER A 183 6.31 -25.37 6.18
C SER A 183 7.26 -24.20 6.50
N PRO A 184 8.04 -24.23 7.61
CA PRO A 184 9.02 -23.19 7.92
C PRO A 184 10.05 -22.92 6.82
N THR A 185 10.25 -23.87 5.91
CA THR A 185 11.19 -23.78 4.80
C THR A 185 10.51 -23.75 3.44
N GLN A 186 9.17 -23.70 3.38
CA GLN A 186 8.40 -23.71 2.13
C GLN A 186 7.20 -22.78 2.19
N THR A 187 7.15 -21.86 1.23
CA THR A 187 5.99 -21.01 0.98
C THR A 187 5.57 -21.20 -0.47
N LYS A 188 4.26 -21.39 -0.69
CA LYS A 188 3.66 -21.50 -2.01
C LYS A 188 2.94 -20.20 -2.35
N GLU A 189 3.24 -19.63 -3.51
CA GLU A 189 2.46 -18.52 -4.10
C GLU A 189 1.82 -18.97 -5.41
N THR A 190 0.57 -18.58 -5.62
CA THR A 190 -0.23 -18.91 -6.80
C THR A 190 -0.62 -17.61 -7.49
N TYR A 191 -0.51 -17.61 -8.82
CA TYR A 191 -0.80 -16.49 -9.70
C TYR A 191 -1.62 -16.95 -10.87
N GLU A 192 -2.31 -16.01 -11.51
CA GLU A 192 -2.98 -16.24 -12.77
C GLU A 192 -2.51 -15.20 -13.80
N TYR A 193 -2.29 -15.67 -15.01
CA TYR A 193 -1.78 -14.91 -16.15
C TYR A 193 -2.79 -15.00 -17.27
N ILE A 194 -2.96 -13.89 -17.99
CA ILE A 194 -3.68 -13.87 -19.26
C ILE A 194 -2.64 -13.67 -20.34
N VAL A 195 -2.56 -14.64 -21.27
CA VAL A 195 -1.61 -14.62 -22.38
C VAL A 195 -2.37 -14.51 -23.69
N HIS A 196 -1.89 -13.65 -24.58
CA HIS A 196 -2.56 -13.30 -25.83
C HIS A 196 -1.71 -13.72 -27.04
N SER A 197 -2.25 -14.59 -27.88
CA SER A 197 -1.82 -14.74 -29.27
C SER A 197 -2.84 -13.99 -30.11
N GLY A 198 -2.48 -13.39 -31.25
CA GLY A 198 -3.37 -12.49 -32.00
C GLY A 198 -4.80 -13.00 -32.29
N GLN A 199 -5.05 -14.31 -32.17
CA GLN A 199 -6.34 -14.97 -32.32
C GLN A 199 -6.97 -15.49 -31.00
N ASP A 200 -6.17 -15.81 -29.97
CA ASP A 200 -6.62 -16.54 -28.78
C ASP A 200 -6.08 -15.95 -27.48
N ASN A 201 -6.91 -15.99 -26.44
CA ASN A 201 -6.49 -15.70 -25.07
C ASN A 201 -6.49 -16.99 -24.25
N ILE A 202 -5.42 -17.21 -23.48
CA ILE A 202 -5.31 -18.36 -22.58
C ILE A 202 -5.13 -17.84 -21.16
N ARG A 203 -5.87 -18.46 -20.23
CA ARG A 203 -5.67 -18.25 -18.80
C ARG A 203 -4.77 -19.33 -18.23
N ILE A 204 -3.65 -18.93 -17.65
CA ILE A 204 -2.65 -19.84 -17.06
C ILE A 204 -2.59 -19.59 -15.56
N GLN A 205 -2.72 -20.63 -14.75
CA GLN A 205 -2.43 -20.55 -13.32
C GLN A 205 -0.99 -21.03 -13.07
N GLY A 206 -0.15 -20.16 -12.52
CA GLY A 206 1.22 -20.49 -12.12
C GLY A 206 1.37 -20.62 -10.61
N ASN A 207 2.18 -21.57 -10.17
CA ASN A 207 2.53 -21.82 -8.79
C ASN A 207 4.05 -21.79 -8.64
N VAL A 208 4.51 -21.16 -7.57
CA VAL A 208 5.92 -21.18 -7.16
C VAL A 208 6.00 -21.62 -5.71
N VAL A 209 6.83 -22.62 -5.43
CA VAL A 209 7.20 -23.01 -4.08
C VAL A 209 8.65 -22.57 -3.86
N TYR A 210 8.90 -21.81 -2.79
CA TYR A 210 10.22 -21.27 -2.49
C TYR A 210 10.54 -21.36 -1.01
N ASN A 211 11.82 -21.30 -0.66
CA ASN A 211 12.29 -21.24 0.71
C ASN A 211 12.31 -19.78 1.19
N PRO A 212 11.45 -19.39 2.16
CA PRO A 212 11.32 -18.00 2.58
C PRO A 212 12.57 -17.46 3.30
N ASN A 213 13.43 -18.33 3.83
CA ASN A 213 14.64 -17.94 4.55
C ASN A 213 15.83 -17.67 3.62
N THR A 214 15.83 -18.28 2.42
CA THR A 214 16.96 -18.20 1.48
C THR A 214 16.58 -17.57 0.15
N ASP A 215 15.31 -17.21 -0.06
CA ASP A 215 14.80 -16.67 -1.31
C ASP A 215 15.02 -17.59 -2.53
N ARG A 216 15.16 -18.92 -2.32
CA ARG A 216 15.43 -19.90 -3.38
C ARG A 216 14.17 -20.64 -3.82
N VAL A 217 13.96 -20.74 -5.13
CA VAL A 217 12.89 -21.56 -5.73
C VAL A 217 13.17 -23.04 -5.47
N ILE A 218 12.12 -23.75 -5.06
CA ILE A 218 12.12 -25.20 -4.85
C ILE A 218 11.42 -25.88 -6.02
N SER A 219 10.24 -25.39 -6.40
CA SER A 219 9.50 -25.92 -7.55
C SER A 219 8.63 -24.86 -8.19
N ILE A 220 8.34 -25.07 -9.48
CA ILE A 220 7.42 -24.28 -10.27
C ILE A 220 6.48 -25.27 -10.97
N ASP A 221 5.20 -24.95 -10.98
CA ASP A 221 4.21 -25.67 -11.79
C ASP A 221 3.23 -24.67 -12.40
N PHE A 222 2.71 -24.96 -13.57
CA PHE A 222 1.68 -24.15 -14.21
C PHE A 222 0.67 -25.04 -14.91
N LYS A 223 -0.56 -24.54 -15.00
CA LYS A 223 -1.68 -25.23 -15.62
C LYS A 223 -2.49 -24.26 -16.46
N GLU A 224 -2.77 -24.64 -17.70
CA GLU A 224 -3.78 -23.99 -18.53
C GLU A 224 -5.16 -24.26 -17.95
N MET A 225 -5.91 -23.18 -17.74
CA MET A 225 -7.23 -23.24 -17.13
C MET A 225 -8.32 -23.20 -18.19
N GLU A 226 -8.18 -22.31 -19.19
CA GLU A 226 -9.20 -22.09 -20.22
C GLU A 226 -8.64 -21.36 -21.45
N HIS A 227 -9.16 -21.71 -22.63
CA HIS A 227 -9.00 -20.96 -23.89
C HIS A 227 -10.27 -20.15 -24.13
N PHE A 228 -10.14 -18.86 -24.42
CA PHE A 228 -11.28 -18.03 -24.82
C PHE A 228 -10.92 -17.16 -26.03
N GLU A 229 -11.80 -17.22 -27.04
CA GLU A 229 -11.70 -16.38 -28.23
C GLU A 229 -11.90 -14.91 -27.82
N ARG A 230 -11.22 -14.02 -28.53
CA ARG A 230 -11.42 -12.57 -28.42
C ARG A 230 -12.84 -12.26 -28.88
N TYR A 231 -13.75 -11.97 -27.94
CA TYR A 231 -15.01 -11.31 -28.28
C TYR A 231 -14.71 -9.87 -28.70
N ASP A 232 -14.25 -9.68 -29.94
CA ASP A 232 -14.38 -8.40 -30.62
C ASP A 232 -15.86 -8.22 -30.96
N ASN A 233 -16.44 -7.15 -30.40
CA ASN A 233 -17.80 -6.63 -30.59
C ASN A 233 -18.93 -7.30 -29.81
N LEU A 234 -19.42 -6.57 -28.82
CA LEU A 234 -20.81 -6.23 -28.48
C LEU A 234 -20.66 -5.33 -27.22
N TYR A 235 -20.82 -4.01 -27.26
CA TYR A 235 -22.03 -3.28 -27.61
C TYR A 235 -21.71 -1.86 -28.10
N PHE A 236 -22.65 -1.38 -28.92
CA PHE A 236 -22.86 -0.04 -29.48
C PHE A 236 -22.67 1.13 -28.51
#